data_AF-A0A9E7JNW1-F1
#
_entry.id   AF-A0A9E7JNW1-F1
#
_cell.length_a   1.000
_cell.length_b   1.000
_cell.length_c   1.000
_cell.angle_alpha   90.00
_cell.angle_beta   90.00
_cell.angle_gamma   90.00
#
_symmetry.space_group_name_H-M   'P 1'
#
loop_
_entity.id
_entity.type
_entity.pdbx_description
1 polymer ?
#
loop_
_entity_poly.entity_id
_entity_poly.type
_entity_poly.pdbx_seq_one_letter_code
_entity_poly.pdbx_strand_id
1 'polypeptide(L)'
;MQLGPAMGAVFTSPSEGQAAAVEQVHENLRLVERELREGAFAGRRFFGGDKIGVLDIVLGCGSYWLAVFEDVMEVKLVDPEAFPLFHSWLWDFEQQEEVTAIIPAIDRLLEYARGIRQMMLGLSPQQQ
;
A
#
# COMPACT_ATOMS: atom_id res chain seq x y z
N MET A 1 -0.04 -7.10 -11.71
CA MET A 1 -0.34 -6.61 -10.34
C MET A 1 -1.60 -5.75 -10.40
N GLN A 2 -2.68 -6.16 -9.71
CA GLN A 2 -3.94 -5.41 -9.64
C GLN A 2 -4.02 -4.54 -8.37
N LEU A 3 -2.91 -3.93 -7.94
CA LEU A 3 -2.93 -3.13 -6.70
C LEU A 3 -3.85 -1.91 -6.82
N GLY A 4 -3.83 -1.19 -7.94
CA GLY A 4 -4.68 0.00 -8.13
C GLY A 4 -6.18 -0.27 -7.96
N PRO A 5 -6.76 -1.25 -8.69
CA PRO A 5 -8.17 -1.62 -8.53
C PRO A 5 -8.51 -2.19 -7.14
N ALA A 6 -7.62 -2.98 -6.53
CA ALA A 6 -7.83 -3.52 -5.19
C ALA A 6 -7.89 -2.38 -4.16
N MET A 7 -6.96 -1.43 -4.20
CA MET A 7 -6.94 -0.25 -3.32
C MET A 7 -8.19 0.63 -3.50
N GLY A 8 -8.73 0.73 -4.72
CA GLY A 8 -10.01 1.42 -4.98
C GLY A 8 -11.21 0.73 -4.34
N ALA A 9 -11.28 -0.61 -4.39
CA ALA A 9 -12.36 -1.40 -3.78
C ALA A 9 -12.31 -1.35 -2.24
N VAL A 10 -11.10 -1.47 -1.68
CA VAL A 10 -10.79 -1.28 -0.26
C VAL A 10 -11.34 0.06 0.26
N PHE A 11 -11.20 1.13 -0.53
CA PHE A 11 -11.57 2.48 -0.13
C PHE A 11 -13.07 2.83 -0.27
N THR A 12 -13.81 2.06 -1.08
CA THR A 12 -15.22 2.36 -1.45
C THR A 12 -16.23 1.40 -0.83
N SER A 13 -15.77 0.29 -0.25
CA SER A 13 -16.65 -0.71 0.35
C SER A 13 -17.05 -0.31 1.79
N PRO A 14 -18.29 -0.59 2.22
CA PRO A 14 -18.64 -0.62 3.65
C PRO A 14 -17.69 -1.55 4.42
N SER A 15 -17.60 -1.40 5.74
CA SER A 15 -16.69 -2.21 6.60
C SER A 15 -16.77 -3.72 6.36
N GLU A 16 -17.92 -4.25 5.92
CA GLU A 16 -18.12 -5.66 5.57
C GLU A 16 -17.36 -6.13 4.31
N GLY A 17 -17.11 -5.26 3.33
CA GLY A 17 -16.33 -5.58 2.12
C GLY A 17 -14.82 -5.36 2.25
N GLN A 18 -14.39 -4.75 3.36
CA GLN A 18 -13.01 -4.37 3.64
C GLN A 18 -12.11 -5.61 3.84
N ALA A 19 -12.60 -6.66 4.51
CA ALA A 19 -11.82 -7.84 4.84
C ALA A 19 -11.35 -8.63 3.60
N ALA A 20 -12.22 -8.83 2.61
CA ALA A 20 -11.86 -9.53 1.37
C ALA A 20 -10.81 -8.75 0.57
N ALA A 21 -10.92 -7.43 0.59
CA ALA A 21 -10.02 -6.54 -0.14
C ALA A 21 -8.63 -6.47 0.55
N VAL A 22 -8.59 -6.48 1.88
CA VAL A 22 -7.35 -6.65 2.68
C VAL A 22 -6.69 -8.00 2.40
N GLU A 23 -7.45 -9.10 2.40
CA GLU A 23 -6.87 -10.41 2.09
C GLU A 23 -6.30 -10.47 0.67
N GLN A 24 -6.96 -9.83 -0.30
CA GLN A 24 -6.40 -9.76 -1.66
C GLN A 24 -5.06 -8.99 -1.69
N VAL A 25 -4.90 -7.94 -0.90
CA VAL A 25 -3.61 -7.24 -0.73
C VAL A 25 -2.59 -8.18 -0.09
N HIS A 26 -2.94 -8.87 0.99
CA HIS A 26 -2.06 -9.82 1.65
C HIS A 26 -1.61 -10.96 0.72
N GLU A 27 -2.48 -11.51 -0.12
CA GLU A 27 -2.09 -12.51 -1.12
C GLU A 27 -1.03 -11.97 -2.10
N ASN A 28 -1.19 -10.73 -2.56
CA ASN A 28 -0.21 -10.09 -3.43
C ASN A 28 1.11 -9.84 -2.68
N LEU A 29 1.07 -9.43 -1.41
CA LEU A 29 2.28 -9.24 -0.60
C LEU A 29 2.98 -10.56 -0.29
N ARG A 30 2.25 -11.66 -0.04
CA ARG A 30 2.83 -13.01 0.11
C ARG A 30 3.60 -13.43 -1.15
N LEU A 31 3.08 -13.10 -2.33
CA LEU A 31 3.78 -13.33 -3.60
C LEU A 31 5.08 -12.53 -3.66
N VAL A 32 5.03 -11.23 -3.38
CA VAL A 32 6.21 -10.35 -3.41
C VAL A 32 7.26 -10.78 -2.38
N GLU A 33 6.84 -11.08 -1.15
CA GLU A 33 7.70 -11.56 -0.07
C GLU A 33 8.45 -12.84 -0.47
N ARG A 34 7.78 -13.77 -1.15
CA ARG A 34 8.42 -14.99 -1.69
C ARG A 34 9.47 -14.65 -2.74
N GLU A 35 9.17 -13.75 -3.69
CA GLU A 35 10.12 -13.36 -4.73
C GLU A 35 11.34 -12.61 -4.18
N LEU A 36 11.17 -11.85 -3.08
CA LEU A 36 12.25 -11.20 -2.33
C LEU A 36 13.09 -12.19 -1.51
N ARG A 37 12.51 -13.32 -1.10
CA ARG A 37 13.19 -14.32 -0.27
C ARG A 37 14.00 -15.31 -1.08
N GLU A 38 13.39 -15.88 -2.12
CA GLU A 38 13.93 -17.02 -2.86
C GLU A 38 13.79 -16.90 -4.38
N GLY A 39 13.13 -15.84 -4.86
CA GLY A 39 12.91 -15.61 -6.28
C GLY A 39 13.97 -14.73 -6.94
N ALA A 40 13.56 -14.07 -8.03
CA ALA A 40 14.45 -13.28 -8.88
C ALA A 40 15.09 -12.06 -8.17
N PHE A 41 14.52 -11.65 -7.02
CA PHE A 41 14.93 -10.49 -6.25
C PHE A 41 15.60 -10.86 -4.92
N ALA A 42 15.93 -12.15 -4.72
CA ALA A 42 16.58 -12.62 -3.51
C ALA A 42 17.88 -11.85 -3.20
N GLY A 43 17.98 -11.34 -1.97
CA GLY A 43 19.14 -10.62 -1.46
C GLY A 43 19.34 -9.21 -2.03
N ARG A 44 18.39 -8.69 -2.83
CA ARG A 44 18.48 -7.32 -3.34
C ARG A 44 17.88 -6.32 -2.36
N ARG A 45 18.51 -5.15 -2.27
CA ARG A 45 17.99 -4.02 -1.50
C ARG A 45 16.74 -3.41 -2.15
N PHE A 46 16.81 -3.21 -3.46
CA PHE A 46 15.72 -2.76 -4.32
C PHE A 46 15.43 -3.83 -5.37
N PHE A 47 14.24 -3.82 -5.98
CA PHE A 47 13.96 -4.70 -7.12
C PHE A 47 14.95 -4.46 -8.28
N GLY A 48 15.41 -3.21 -8.44
CA GLY A 48 16.50 -2.81 -9.32
C GLY A 48 17.92 -3.25 -8.91
N GLY A 49 18.09 -3.91 -7.75
CA GLY A 49 19.39 -4.29 -7.20
C GLY A 49 19.88 -3.30 -6.15
N ASP A 50 21.03 -2.67 -6.41
CA ASP A 50 21.64 -1.69 -5.49
C ASP A 50 20.99 -0.30 -5.59
N LYS A 51 20.21 -0.07 -6.66
CA LYS A 51 19.56 1.21 -6.96
C LYS A 51 18.08 0.99 -7.27
N ILE A 52 17.28 2.03 -7.07
CA ILE A 52 15.87 2.07 -7.46
C ILE A 52 15.73 1.74 -8.94
N GLY A 53 14.92 0.73 -9.25
CA GLY A 53 14.50 0.36 -10.59
C GLY A 53 13.04 0.72 -10.88
N VAL A 54 12.56 0.34 -12.06
CA VAL A 54 11.19 0.63 -12.50
C VAL A 54 10.15 -0.02 -11.57
N LEU A 55 10.40 -1.25 -11.12
CA LEU A 55 9.46 -1.95 -10.24
C LEU A 55 9.38 -1.28 -8.87
N ASP A 56 10.50 -0.76 -8.36
CA ASP A 56 10.52 0.02 -7.12
C ASP A 56 9.66 1.27 -7.22
N ILE A 57 9.75 2.00 -8.34
CA ILE A 57 8.94 3.20 -8.58
C ILE A 57 7.44 2.85 -8.65
N VAL A 58 7.09 1.78 -9.36
CA VAL A 58 5.69 1.35 -9.53
C VAL A 58 5.08 0.85 -8.22
N LEU A 59 5.85 0.16 -7.39
CA LEU A 59 5.38 -0.29 -6.07
C LEU A 59 5.37 0.86 -5.06
N GLY A 60 6.45 1.64 -5.05
CA GLY A 60 6.67 2.73 -4.09
C GLY A 60 5.77 3.94 -4.33
N CYS A 61 5.25 4.15 -5.55
CA CYS A 61 4.24 5.18 -5.77
C CYS A 61 2.92 4.92 -5.02
N GLY A 62 2.72 3.72 -4.47
CA GLY A 62 1.61 3.39 -3.59
C GLY A 62 1.95 3.48 -2.09
N SER A 63 3.20 3.72 -1.70
CA SER A 63 3.64 3.61 -0.30
C SER A 63 2.89 4.58 0.62
N TYR A 64 2.76 5.84 0.19
CA TYR A 64 2.06 6.86 0.94
C TYR A 64 0.55 6.59 1.08
N TRP A 65 -0.05 5.88 0.12
CA TRP A 65 -1.44 5.46 0.22
C TRP A 65 -1.62 4.31 1.23
N LEU A 66 -0.60 3.47 1.45
CA LEU A 66 -0.67 2.39 2.45
C LEU A 66 -0.93 2.97 3.85
N ALA A 67 -0.11 3.93 4.28
CA ALA A 67 -0.28 4.57 5.59
C ALA A 67 -1.66 5.23 5.75
N VAL A 68 -2.13 5.90 4.69
CA VAL A 68 -3.46 6.50 4.64
C VAL A 68 -4.56 5.46 4.78
N PHE A 69 -4.44 4.35 4.06
CA PHE A 69 -5.43 3.29 4.14
C PHE A 69 -5.41 2.61 5.50
N GLU A 70 -4.25 2.34 6.08
CA GLU A 70 -4.15 1.74 7.42
C GLU A 70 -4.86 2.60 8.48
N ASP A 71 -4.64 3.93 8.47
CA ASP A 71 -5.31 4.88 9.35
C ASP A 71 -6.82 4.94 9.13
N VAL A 72 -7.23 5.09 7.87
CA VAL A 72 -8.63 5.30 7.48
C VAL A 72 -9.49 4.04 7.69
N MET A 73 -8.87 2.87 7.64
CA MET A 73 -9.53 1.58 7.73
C MET A 73 -9.34 0.87 9.06
N GLU A 74 -8.45 1.38 9.90
CA GLU A 74 -8.05 0.74 11.17
C GLU A 74 -7.55 -0.71 10.97
N VAL A 75 -6.84 -0.95 9.86
CA VAL A 75 -6.22 -2.26 9.55
C VAL A 75 -4.74 -2.10 9.28
N LYS A 76 -3.97 -3.16 9.54
CA LYS A 76 -2.56 -3.22 9.16
C LYS A 76 -2.45 -3.95 7.82
N LEU A 77 -2.02 -3.27 6.77
CA LEU A 77 -1.83 -3.82 5.42
C LEU A 77 -0.43 -4.40 5.25
N VAL A 78 0.58 -3.80 5.90
CA VAL A 78 1.96 -4.31 5.89
C VAL A 78 2.38 -4.64 7.31
N ASP A 79 2.21 -5.91 7.70
CA ASP A 79 2.70 -6.41 8.97
C ASP A 79 4.19 -6.80 8.88
N PRO A 80 5.11 -6.18 9.65
CA PRO A 80 6.52 -6.54 9.64
C PRO A 80 6.80 -7.99 10.02
N GLU A 81 5.91 -8.64 10.78
CA GLU A 81 6.04 -10.07 11.11
C GLU A 81 5.68 -10.97 9.93
N ALA A 82 4.65 -10.61 9.17
CA ALA A 82 4.19 -11.38 8.02
C ALA A 82 4.99 -11.10 6.74
N PHE A 83 5.44 -9.85 6.56
CA PHE A 83 6.10 -9.36 5.35
C PHE A 83 7.42 -8.62 5.68
N PRO A 84 8.38 -9.26 6.38
CA PRO A 84 9.57 -8.59 6.87
C PRO A 84 10.46 -8.02 5.75
N LEU A 85 10.60 -8.72 4.62
CA LEU A 85 11.44 -8.26 3.51
C LEU A 85 10.78 -7.10 2.76
N PHE A 86 9.48 -7.20 2.49
CA PHE A 86 8.75 -6.11 1.86
C PHE A 86 8.71 -4.88 2.77
N HIS A 87 8.51 -5.05 4.08
CA HIS A 87 8.57 -3.95 5.04
C HIS A 87 9.95 -3.28 5.05
N SER A 88 11.04 -4.06 5.05
CA SER A 88 12.40 -3.52 4.97
C SER A 88 12.64 -2.76 3.66
N TRP A 89 12.17 -3.29 2.53
CA TRP A 89 12.24 -2.62 1.23
C TRP A 89 11.47 -1.29 1.23
N LEU A 90 10.26 -1.29 1.79
CA LEU A 90 9.40 -0.11 1.88
C LEU A 90 10.08 1.00 2.68
N TRP A 91 10.63 0.64 3.84
CA TRP A 91 11.40 1.57 4.68
C TRP A 91 12.60 2.17 3.93
N ASP A 92 13.36 1.33 3.23
CA ASP A 92 14.52 1.79 2.45
C ASP A 92 14.12 2.70 1.29
N PHE A 93 12.99 2.42 0.63
CA PHE A 93 12.44 3.24 -0.45
C PHE A 93 11.97 4.60 0.05
N GLU A 94 11.26 4.64 1.19
CA GLU A 94 10.73 5.89 1.75
C GLU A 94 11.82 6.84 2.25
N GLN A 95 12.99 6.31 2.66
CA GLN A 95 14.13 7.13 3.07
C GLN A 95 14.96 7.72 1.92
N GLN A 96 14.61 7.45 0.66
CA GLN A 96 15.32 8.03 -0.48
C GLN A 96 15.02 9.53 -0.59
N GLU A 97 16.05 10.34 -0.86
CA GLU A 97 15.93 11.81 -0.89
C GLU A 97 14.86 12.26 -1.89
N GLU A 98 14.81 11.63 -3.07
CA GLU A 98 13.82 11.90 -4.10
C GLU A 98 12.40 11.57 -3.63
N VAL A 99 12.24 10.51 -2.82
CA VAL A 99 10.94 10.08 -2.30
C VAL A 99 10.49 11.02 -1.19
N THR A 100 11.36 11.32 -0.23
CA THR A 100 11.06 12.27 0.86
C THR A 100 10.76 13.69 0.35
N ALA A 101 11.34 14.11 -0.77
CA ALA A 101 11.04 15.39 -1.41
C ALA A 101 9.67 15.43 -2.11
N ILE A 102 9.14 14.28 -2.51
CA ILE A 102 7.86 14.15 -3.23
C ILE A 102 6.71 13.87 -2.27
N ILE A 103 6.95 13.16 -1.17
CA ILE A 103 5.91 12.85 -0.17
C ILE A 103 5.30 14.16 0.33
N PRO A 104 4.03 14.47 0.00
CA PRO A 104 3.37 15.64 0.56
C PRO A 104 3.27 15.46 2.07
N ALA A 105 3.17 16.57 2.83
CA ALA A 105 2.90 16.50 4.26
C ALA A 105 1.70 15.56 4.50
N ILE A 106 2.00 14.38 5.05
CA ILE A 106 1.10 13.22 5.13
C ILE A 106 -0.26 13.63 5.71
N ASP A 107 -0.25 14.57 6.65
CA ASP A 107 -1.44 15.18 7.26
C ASP A 107 -2.46 15.71 6.24
N ARG A 108 -2.02 16.43 5.19
CA ARG A 108 -2.93 16.95 4.16
C ARG A 108 -3.53 15.85 3.30
N LEU A 109 -2.74 14.81 3.03
CA LEU A 109 -3.20 13.68 2.23
C LEU A 109 -4.19 12.81 3.03
N LEU A 110 -3.95 12.64 4.33
CA LEU A 110 -4.88 12.01 5.26
C LEU A 110 -6.20 12.77 5.35
N GLU A 111 -6.17 14.10 5.48
CA GLU A 111 -7.38 14.93 5.46
C GLU A 111 -8.15 14.76 4.15
N TYR A 112 -7.45 14.83 3.00
CA TYR A 112 -8.06 14.62 1.69
C TYR A 112 -8.69 13.22 1.58
N ALA A 113 -7.97 12.17 1.96
CA ALA A 113 -8.45 10.80 1.88
C ALA A 113 -9.64 10.54 2.81
N ARG A 114 -9.61 11.03 4.05
CA ARG A 114 -10.76 10.96 4.98
C ARG A 114 -11.99 11.66 4.37
N GLY A 115 -11.78 12.83 3.75
CA GLY A 115 -12.82 13.55 3.03
C GLY A 115 -13.42 12.75 1.87
N ILE A 116 -12.57 12.16 1.00
CA ILE A 116 -13.07 11.32 -0.10
C ILE A 116 -13.78 10.08 0.43
N ARG A 117 -13.28 9.39 1.46
CA ARG A 117 -13.98 8.22 2.04
C ARG A 117 -15.35 8.61 2.60
N GLN A 118 -15.44 9.70 3.36
CA GLN A 118 -16.73 10.18 3.88
C GLN A 118 -17.71 10.50 2.75
N MET A 119 -17.24 11.18 1.69
CA MET A 119 -18.05 11.46 0.51
C MET A 119 -18.53 10.18 -0.17
N MET A 120 -17.63 9.22 -0.43
CA MET A 120 -17.95 7.96 -1.10
C MET A 120 -18.92 7.10 -0.27
N LEU A 121 -18.71 7.02 1.05
CA LEU A 121 -19.65 6.34 1.96
C LEU A 121 -21.01 7.03 1.99
N GLY A 122 -21.06 8.37 1.97
CA GLY A 122 -22.30 9.15 1.90
C GLY A 122 -23.04 9.06 0.56
N LEU A 123 -22.35 8.67 -0.52
CA LEU A 123 -22.92 8.42 -1.85
C LEU A 123 -23.37 6.97 -2.06
N SER A 124 -23.11 6.07 -1.10
CA SER A 124 -23.63 4.71 -1.11
C SER A 124 -25.16 4.76 -1.13
N PRO A 125 -25.85 4.11 -2.08
CA PRO A 125 -27.31 4.05 -2.07
C PRO A 125 -27.76 3.48 -0.73
N GLN A 126 -28.54 4.26 0.03
CA GLN A 126 -29.29 3.72 1.16
C GLN A 126 -30.19 2.64 0.57
N GLN A 127 -29.87 1.38 0.85
CA GLN A 127 -30.71 0.25 0.47
C GLN A 127 -32.03 0.39 1.23
N GLN A 128 -33.03 0.98 0.58
CA GLN A 128 -34.45 0.85 0.92
C GLN A 128 -34.98 -0.45 0.31
#